data_AF-A0A1B8GMN4-F1
#
_entry.id   AF-A0A1B8GMN4-F1
#
_cell.length_a   1.000
_cell.length_b   1.000
_cell.length_c   1.000
_cell.angle_alpha   90.00
_cell.angle_beta   90.00
_cell.angle_gamma   90.00
#
_symmetry.space_group_name_H-M   'P 1'
#
loop_
_entity.id
_entity.type
_entity.pdbx_description
1 polymer ?
#
loop_
_entity_poly.entity_id
_entity_poly.type
_entity_poly.pdbx_seq_one_letter_code
_entity_poly.pdbx_strand_id
1 'polypeptide(L)'
;MAGQVAGLFPFLFISIEAVFELSTLQFSDDTSYWRQNSYYIAFQNHRAGFILSGDNIHVDGYNSGGINGNGDVWYDEDKGKSTEGRPMPFVLWNITDSSVDNFFVKQPQFWAINIMNGTNLSFENITSSAVSNNAPAGSNWVQNADGFNTMDAHNITLKNFLYQGGDDCVAIKPRSFDITIDGITCEGGNGIAIGSLGQYLEDNSVENVTINNAKMVRSGFPMRWCVYIKTWMGDLVPQTSYESEGQPRGGGWGKVRNLLFSNFELVGVERGPYITQDNGGNAENKGTSKMEISDITFRGFTGTLSSTIAPGYYQAAIGAVCDAYDPSEISTRPEHSAPFPIPSIFKGYPRLHISIQKKT
;
A
#
# COMPACT_ATOMS: atom_id res chain seq x y z
N MET A 1 33.43 1.87 2.57
CA MET A 1 33.45 3.25 3.10
C MET A 1 32.01 3.72 3.13
N ALA A 2 31.46 3.95 4.33
CA ALA A 2 30.12 4.50 4.47
C ALA A 2 30.19 5.99 4.13
N GLY A 3 29.65 6.38 2.98
CA GLY A 3 29.49 7.79 2.63
C GLY A 3 28.16 8.29 3.18
N GLN A 4 28.20 9.27 4.09
CA GLN A 4 27.04 10.14 4.29
C GLN A 4 26.81 10.88 2.97
N VAL A 5 25.58 10.86 2.44
CA VAL A 5 25.19 11.79 1.37
C VAL A 5 25.04 13.17 2.01
N ALA A 6 26.16 13.82 2.25
CA ALA A 6 26.23 15.19 2.72
C ALA A 6 25.88 16.12 1.55
N GLY A 7 24.59 16.48 1.43
CA GLY A 7 24.15 17.79 0.95
C GLY A 7 24.61 18.28 -0.43
N LEU A 8 25.09 17.43 -1.33
CA LEU A 8 25.42 17.78 -2.71
C LEU A 8 24.79 16.75 -3.64
N PHE A 9 23.89 17.23 -4.52
CA PHE A 9 23.05 16.54 -5.50
C PHE A 9 21.66 16.06 -5.01
N PRO A 10 20.66 16.95 -4.88
CA PRO A 10 19.28 16.55 -4.59
C PRO A 10 18.53 15.98 -5.81
N PHE A 11 19.12 15.98 -7.00
CA PHE A 11 18.49 15.45 -8.22
C PHE A 11 19.48 14.59 -8.99
N LEU A 12 19.67 13.36 -8.52
CA LEU A 12 20.40 12.37 -9.29
C LEU A 12 19.41 11.69 -10.25
N PHE A 13 18.98 12.40 -11.29
CA PHE A 13 18.34 11.79 -12.46
C PHE A 13 19.41 10.97 -13.19
N ILE A 14 19.60 9.73 -12.77
CA ILE A 14 20.45 8.80 -13.50
C ILE A 14 19.62 8.14 -14.59
N SER A 15 19.55 8.77 -15.76
CA SER A 15 19.14 8.11 -17.00
C SER A 15 20.33 7.36 -17.58
N ILE A 16 20.52 6.09 -17.21
CA ILE A 16 21.64 5.26 -17.68
C ILE A 16 21.13 3.82 -17.88
N GLU A 17 21.55 3.14 -18.95
CA GLU A 17 21.59 1.66 -18.99
C GLU A 17 22.72 1.20 -18.05
N ALA A 18 22.39 0.78 -16.83
CA ALA A 18 23.39 0.56 -15.77
C ALA A 18 23.07 -0.61 -14.85
N VAL A 19 24.15 -1.21 -14.34
CA VAL A 19 24.13 -2.09 -13.16
C VAL A 19 24.59 -1.29 -11.95
N PHE A 20 23.77 -1.25 -10.91
CA PHE A 20 24.10 -0.62 -9.63
C PHE A 20 24.43 -1.67 -8.58
N GLU A 21 25.70 -1.73 -8.19
CA GLU A 21 26.13 -2.44 -6.98
C GLU A 21 26.20 -1.45 -5.83
N LEU A 22 25.21 -1.46 -4.95
CA LEU A 22 25.10 -0.46 -3.87
C LEU A 22 25.56 -1.02 -2.53
N SER A 23 26.29 -0.18 -1.80
CA SER A 23 26.32 -0.28 -0.33
C SER A 23 25.04 0.33 0.25
N THR A 24 25.04 0.79 1.51
CA THR A 24 23.87 1.49 2.07
C THR A 24 23.92 2.99 1.75
N LEU A 25 22.91 3.51 1.05
CA LEU A 25 22.67 4.96 0.95
C LEU A 25 21.98 5.44 2.23
N GLN A 26 22.62 6.36 2.95
CA GLN A 26 22.13 6.89 4.23
C GLN A 26 21.62 8.33 4.06
N PHE A 27 20.34 8.55 4.36
CA PHE A 27 19.76 9.89 4.47
C PHE A 27 20.21 10.58 5.76
N SER A 28 20.37 11.91 5.71
CA SER A 28 20.56 12.74 6.91
C SER A 28 19.28 12.79 7.76
N ASP A 29 19.44 13.03 9.06
CA ASP A 29 18.35 13.31 10.02
C ASP A 29 17.83 14.75 9.97
N ASP A 30 18.34 15.60 9.08
CA ASP A 30 17.93 17.01 8.98
C ASP A 30 16.53 17.14 8.36
N THR A 31 15.50 17.03 9.22
CA THR A 31 14.10 17.10 8.80
C THR A 31 13.76 18.46 8.17
N SER A 32 14.39 19.54 8.65
CA SER A 32 14.18 20.90 8.14
C SER A 32 14.70 21.06 6.72
N TYR A 33 15.89 20.52 6.42
CA TYR A 33 16.44 20.51 5.07
C TYR A 33 15.53 19.74 4.11
N TRP A 34 15.13 18.52 4.46
CA TRP A 34 14.34 17.68 3.56
C TRP A 34 12.95 18.24 3.27
N ARG A 35 12.28 18.87 4.25
CA ARG A 35 10.99 19.55 4.00
C ARG A 35 11.11 20.68 2.97
N GLN A 36 12.28 21.31 2.82
CA GLN A 36 12.51 22.45 1.93
C GLN A 36 13.15 22.07 0.58
N ASN A 37 13.90 20.97 0.52
CA ASN A 37 14.78 20.65 -0.62
C ASN A 37 14.45 19.34 -1.33
N SER A 38 13.43 18.60 -0.88
CA SER A 38 12.95 17.39 -1.54
C SER A 38 12.15 17.71 -2.81
N TYR A 39 12.18 16.78 -3.77
CA TYR A 39 11.45 16.92 -5.02
C TYR A 39 9.93 16.85 -4.78
N TYR A 40 9.19 17.83 -5.27
CA TYR A 40 7.73 17.88 -5.08
C TYR A 40 7.00 16.96 -6.06
N ILE A 41 6.08 16.16 -5.52
CA ILE A 41 5.18 15.29 -6.25
C ILE A 41 3.76 15.80 -6.04
N ALA A 42 3.12 16.20 -7.15
CA ALA A 42 1.78 16.78 -7.11
C ALA A 42 0.72 15.82 -6.55
N PHE A 43 0.87 14.52 -6.78
CA PHE A 43 0.01 13.51 -6.18
C PHE A 43 0.16 13.54 -4.66
N GLN A 44 -0.91 13.92 -3.96
CA GLN A 44 -1.00 13.99 -2.50
C GLN A 44 0.04 14.91 -1.83
N ASN A 45 0.59 15.89 -2.57
CA ASN A 45 1.65 16.79 -2.10
C ASN A 45 2.88 16.07 -1.54
N HIS A 46 3.19 14.89 -2.10
CA HIS A 46 4.30 14.09 -1.63
C HIS A 46 5.64 14.72 -1.97
N ARG A 47 6.67 14.20 -1.29
CA ARG A 47 8.06 14.58 -1.51
C ARG A 47 8.87 13.35 -1.86
N ALA A 48 9.87 13.49 -2.71
CA ALA A 48 10.83 12.43 -3.01
C ALA A 48 12.25 12.87 -2.64
N GLY A 49 12.99 11.94 -2.03
CA GLY A 49 14.38 12.14 -1.62
C GLY A 49 15.38 11.62 -2.65
N PHE A 50 15.14 10.41 -3.18
CA PHE A 50 15.96 9.80 -4.21
C PHE A 50 15.07 9.21 -5.31
N ILE A 51 15.35 9.61 -6.56
CA ILE A 51 14.58 9.24 -7.76
C ILE A 51 15.51 8.51 -8.73
N LEU A 52 15.10 7.33 -9.18
CA LEU A 52 15.74 6.57 -10.24
C LEU A 52 14.81 6.57 -11.47
N SER A 53 15.35 6.84 -12.66
CA SER A 53 14.56 7.03 -13.88
C SER A 53 15.36 6.58 -15.09
N GLY A 54 14.76 5.89 -16.06
CA GLY A 54 15.47 5.42 -17.25
C GLY A 54 14.97 4.08 -17.76
N ASP A 55 15.78 3.41 -18.56
CA ASP A 55 15.44 2.14 -19.20
C ASP A 55 16.54 1.12 -18.94
N ASN A 56 16.17 -0.16 -18.84
CA ASN A 56 17.13 -1.26 -18.67
C ASN A 56 18.13 -1.06 -17.51
N ILE A 57 17.59 -0.71 -16.34
CA ILE A 57 18.35 -0.51 -15.11
C ILE A 57 18.26 -1.77 -14.23
N HIS A 58 19.40 -2.24 -13.74
CA HIS A 58 19.46 -3.34 -12.77
C HIS A 58 20.10 -2.87 -11.47
N VAL A 59 19.34 -2.95 -10.37
CA VAL A 59 19.83 -2.65 -9.02
C VAL A 59 19.95 -3.95 -8.23
N ASP A 60 21.16 -4.29 -7.78
CA ASP A 60 21.37 -5.45 -6.90
C ASP A 60 22.00 -4.99 -5.58
N GLY A 61 21.32 -5.28 -4.47
CA GLY A 61 21.84 -5.01 -3.13
C GLY A 61 22.80 -6.07 -2.62
N TYR A 62 22.99 -7.20 -3.30
CA TYR A 62 23.82 -8.32 -2.84
C TYR A 62 23.54 -8.72 -1.38
N ASN A 63 22.27 -8.64 -0.96
CA ASN A 63 21.77 -8.92 0.39
C ASN A 63 22.30 -8.00 1.52
N SER A 64 23.00 -6.92 1.18
CA SER A 64 23.59 -5.99 2.17
C SER A 64 23.54 -4.50 1.78
N GLY A 65 23.15 -4.22 0.54
CA GLY A 65 22.93 -2.91 -0.05
C GLY A 65 21.48 -2.49 0.03
N GLY A 66 21.26 -1.19 0.11
CA GLY A 66 19.93 -0.65 0.38
C GLY A 66 19.92 0.84 0.63
N ILE A 67 18.76 1.35 1.03
CA ILE A 67 18.57 2.72 1.48
C ILE A 67 18.20 2.71 2.96
N ASN A 68 18.84 3.55 3.76
CA ASN A 68 18.38 3.90 5.10
C ASN A 68 17.85 5.33 5.11
N GLY A 69 16.54 5.48 5.24
CA GLY A 69 15.85 6.78 5.28
C GLY A 69 16.03 7.54 6.59
N ASN A 70 16.58 6.91 7.64
CA ASN A 70 16.73 7.54 8.95
C ASN A 70 15.40 8.01 9.57
N GLY A 71 14.33 7.27 9.31
CA GLY A 71 12.93 7.59 9.63
C GLY A 71 12.58 7.75 11.11
N ASP A 72 13.36 7.19 12.05
CA ASP A 72 13.02 7.22 13.48
C ASP A 72 12.88 8.67 14.01
N VAL A 73 13.74 9.59 13.56
CA VAL A 73 13.64 11.02 13.92
C VAL A 73 12.32 11.65 13.45
N TRP A 74 11.79 11.19 12.32
CA TRP A 74 10.52 11.65 11.78
C TRP A 74 9.34 11.08 12.56
N TYR A 75 9.40 9.80 12.94
CA TYR A 75 8.36 9.17 13.75
C TYR A 75 8.26 9.84 15.13
N ASP A 76 9.39 10.22 15.71
CA ASP A 76 9.47 10.94 16.97
C ASP A 76 9.00 12.39 16.90
N GLU A 77 9.28 13.08 15.78
CA GLU A 77 8.80 14.43 15.51
C GLU A 77 7.27 14.43 15.35
N ASP A 78 6.74 13.48 14.57
CA ASP A 78 5.35 13.44 14.16
C ASP A 78 4.42 12.74 15.18
N LYS A 79 4.95 11.79 15.96
CA LYS A 79 4.23 11.04 17.02
C LYS A 79 2.91 10.44 16.55
N GLY A 80 2.92 9.86 15.35
CA GLY A 80 1.75 9.26 14.72
C GLY A 80 0.79 10.25 14.05
N LYS A 81 1.22 11.48 13.79
CA LYS A 81 0.51 12.44 12.95
C LYS A 81 1.08 12.39 11.53
N SER A 82 0.24 12.61 10.53
CA SER A 82 0.74 12.78 9.16
C SER A 82 1.12 14.25 8.94
N THR A 83 2.42 14.51 8.78
CA THR A 83 2.93 15.85 8.45
C THR A 83 3.46 15.90 7.01
N GLU A 84 3.24 17.03 6.34
CA GLU A 84 3.69 17.26 4.96
C GLU A 84 5.20 17.46 4.91
N GLY A 85 5.88 16.90 3.91
CA GLY A 85 7.29 17.18 3.65
C GLY A 85 8.24 16.04 3.98
N ARG A 86 7.72 14.90 4.45
CA ARG A 86 8.50 13.66 4.62
C ARG A 86 8.84 13.08 3.25
N PRO A 87 10.13 12.94 2.88
CA PRO A 87 10.50 12.44 1.57
C PRO A 87 10.33 10.91 1.49
N MET A 88 9.80 10.43 0.37
CA MET A 88 9.91 9.05 -0.05
C MET A 88 11.38 8.74 -0.38
N PRO A 89 12.01 7.79 0.33
CA PRO A 89 13.43 7.52 0.18
C PRO A 89 13.80 6.79 -1.11
N PHE A 90 12.87 6.08 -1.75
CA PHE A 90 13.15 5.41 -3.02
C PHE A 90 11.97 5.50 -3.98
N VAL A 91 12.15 6.29 -5.04
CA VAL A 91 11.16 6.48 -6.10
C VAL A 91 11.75 6.02 -7.42
N LEU A 92 11.08 5.11 -8.10
CA LEU A 92 11.37 4.73 -9.48
C LEU A 92 10.35 5.44 -10.38
N TRP A 93 10.81 6.43 -11.14
CA TRP A 93 9.95 7.32 -11.90
C TRP A 93 10.30 7.29 -13.38
N ASN A 94 9.32 7.10 -14.28
CA ASN A 94 9.54 7.04 -15.72
C ASN A 94 10.60 5.99 -16.01
N ILE A 95 10.32 4.77 -15.55
CA ILE A 95 11.26 3.66 -15.60
C ILE A 95 10.70 2.50 -16.41
N THR A 96 11.53 1.89 -17.24
CA THR A 96 11.12 0.77 -18.10
C THR A 96 12.12 -0.38 -18.06
N ASP A 97 11.63 -1.60 -18.26
CA ASP A 97 12.43 -2.82 -18.49
C ASP A 97 13.56 -3.02 -17.46
N SER A 98 13.26 -2.82 -16.18
CA SER A 98 14.26 -2.71 -15.11
C SER A 98 14.00 -3.66 -13.94
N SER A 99 15.03 -3.94 -13.13
CA SER A 99 14.91 -4.80 -11.94
C SER A 99 15.56 -4.21 -10.68
N VAL A 100 15.02 -4.60 -9.52
CA VAL A 100 15.62 -4.36 -8.21
C VAL A 100 15.63 -5.66 -7.41
N ASP A 101 16.81 -6.12 -7.02
CA ASP A 101 17.01 -7.44 -6.46
C ASP A 101 17.85 -7.38 -5.17
N ASN A 102 17.56 -8.26 -4.20
CA ASN A 102 18.33 -8.44 -2.96
C ASN A 102 18.61 -7.15 -2.18
N PHE A 103 17.62 -6.25 -2.14
CA PHE A 103 17.76 -4.86 -1.70
C PHE A 103 16.89 -4.56 -0.47
N PHE A 104 17.32 -3.64 0.38
CA PHE A 104 16.51 -3.19 1.52
C PHE A 104 16.17 -1.69 1.48
N VAL A 105 15.03 -1.34 2.06
CA VAL A 105 14.72 0.02 2.51
C VAL A 105 14.46 -0.02 4.02
N LYS A 106 15.30 0.66 4.78
CA LYS A 106 15.27 0.69 6.24
C LYS A 106 14.90 2.09 6.73
N GLN A 107 14.08 2.15 7.77
CA GLN A 107 13.57 3.38 8.39
C GLN A 107 13.15 4.42 7.35
N PRO A 108 12.19 4.12 6.46
CA PRO A 108 11.73 5.08 5.47
C PRO A 108 11.01 6.25 6.16
N GLN A 109 11.31 7.49 5.77
CA GLN A 109 10.67 8.68 6.35
C GLN A 109 9.16 8.72 6.01
N PHE A 110 8.81 8.13 4.86
CA PHE A 110 7.46 8.04 4.32
C PHE A 110 7.30 6.70 3.57
N TRP A 111 6.55 6.65 2.46
CA TRP A 111 6.45 5.46 1.61
C TRP A 111 7.82 5.00 1.11
N ALA A 112 8.15 3.72 1.34
CA ALA A 112 9.50 3.19 1.21
C ALA A 112 9.94 3.01 -0.25
N ILE A 113 9.20 2.21 -1.03
CA ILE A 113 9.49 1.89 -2.44
C ILE A 113 8.29 2.35 -3.28
N ASN A 114 8.54 3.16 -4.29
CA ASN A 114 7.46 3.86 -5.01
C ASN A 114 7.70 3.82 -6.51
N ILE A 115 6.82 3.15 -7.24
CA ILE A 115 6.82 3.20 -8.70
C ILE A 115 5.84 4.28 -9.13
N MET A 116 6.32 5.20 -9.96
CA MET A 116 5.52 6.29 -10.54
C MET A 116 5.78 6.33 -12.04
N ASN A 117 4.80 5.97 -12.86
CA ASN A 117 4.99 5.82 -14.30
C ASN A 117 6.08 4.80 -14.63
N GLY A 118 5.83 3.52 -14.33
CA GLY A 118 6.79 2.43 -14.51
C GLY A 118 6.22 1.29 -15.33
N THR A 119 6.99 0.72 -16.26
CA THR A 119 6.55 -0.40 -17.10
C THR A 119 7.56 -1.54 -17.12
N ASN A 120 7.10 -2.80 -17.05
CA ASN A 120 7.96 -3.98 -17.11
C ASN A 120 9.05 -3.98 -16.03
N LEU A 121 8.64 -3.99 -14.76
CA LEU A 121 9.56 -3.96 -13.63
C LEU A 121 9.48 -5.24 -12.80
N SER A 122 10.63 -5.75 -12.37
CA SER A 122 10.70 -6.89 -11.44
C SER A 122 11.43 -6.53 -10.15
N PHE A 123 10.90 -7.01 -9.03
CA PHE A 123 11.44 -6.83 -7.70
C PHE A 123 11.53 -8.19 -7.02
N GLU A 124 12.71 -8.59 -6.55
CA GLU A 124 12.90 -9.88 -5.90
C GLU A 124 13.77 -9.77 -4.63
N ASN A 125 13.39 -10.48 -3.57
CA ASN A 125 14.13 -10.55 -2.30
C ASN A 125 14.31 -9.15 -1.68
N ILE A 126 13.20 -8.44 -1.51
CA ILE A 126 13.21 -7.07 -1.00
C ILE A 126 12.79 -7.05 0.47
N THR A 127 13.44 -6.21 1.29
CA THR A 127 13.01 -5.97 2.67
C THR A 127 12.72 -4.50 2.91
N SER A 128 11.54 -4.17 3.46
CA SER A 128 11.20 -2.84 3.95
C SER A 128 10.95 -2.90 5.46
N SER A 129 11.63 -2.07 6.26
CA SER A 129 11.47 -2.07 7.72
C SER A 129 11.38 -0.67 8.30
N ALA A 130 10.36 -0.42 9.13
CA ALA A 130 10.10 0.85 9.79
C ALA A 130 9.73 0.59 11.25
N VAL A 131 10.56 1.04 12.19
CA VAL A 131 10.39 0.79 13.63
C VAL A 131 10.68 2.07 14.39
N SER A 132 9.73 2.53 15.19
CA SER A 132 9.95 3.63 16.12
C SER A 132 10.51 3.10 17.43
N ASN A 133 11.63 3.65 17.89
CA ASN A 133 12.27 3.24 19.14
C ASN A 133 11.57 3.82 20.38
N ASN A 134 10.90 4.96 20.24
CA ASN A 134 10.30 5.71 21.36
C ASN A 134 8.76 5.67 21.39
N ALA A 135 8.13 5.05 20.39
CA ALA A 135 6.68 4.88 20.38
C ALA A 135 6.20 4.12 21.63
N PRO A 136 5.26 4.68 22.41
CA PRO A 136 4.63 3.96 23.51
C PRO A 136 4.01 2.64 23.04
N ALA A 137 4.03 1.63 23.90
CA ALA A 137 3.41 0.33 23.60
C ALA A 137 1.93 0.50 23.19
N GLY A 138 1.56 -0.14 22.07
CA GLY A 138 0.21 -0.06 21.52
C GLY A 138 -0.10 1.21 20.74
N SER A 139 0.84 2.15 20.63
CA SER A 139 0.73 3.30 19.73
C SER A 139 1.42 3.02 18.40
N ASN A 140 0.98 3.71 17.34
CA ASN A 140 1.59 3.61 16.03
C ASN A 140 2.11 5.00 15.61
N TRP A 141 3.40 5.24 15.83
CA TRP A 141 4.08 6.46 15.37
C TRP A 141 4.64 6.34 13.95
N VAL A 142 4.62 5.14 13.38
CA VAL A 142 5.18 4.80 12.06
C VAL A 142 4.08 4.93 10.99
N GLN A 143 3.42 6.09 10.96
CA GLN A 143 2.34 6.38 10.00
C GLN A 143 2.91 6.66 8.61
N ASN A 144 2.22 6.21 7.56
CA ASN A 144 2.57 6.41 6.16
C ASN A 144 3.96 5.87 5.78
N ALA A 145 4.44 4.85 6.48
CA ALA A 145 5.63 4.10 6.12
C ALA A 145 5.25 2.88 5.27
N ASP A 146 4.53 3.12 4.18
CA ASP A 146 4.03 2.08 3.28
C ASP A 146 5.22 1.34 2.65
N GLY A 147 5.14 0.02 2.47
CA GLY A 147 6.27 -0.80 2.02
C GLY A 147 6.55 -0.70 0.52
N PHE A 148 5.56 -1.05 -0.30
CA PHE A 148 5.69 -1.06 -1.76
C PHE A 148 4.47 -0.41 -2.41
N ASN A 149 4.69 0.63 -3.22
CA ASN A 149 3.65 1.43 -3.82
C ASN A 149 3.77 1.43 -5.34
N THR A 150 2.62 1.32 -6.02
CA THR A 150 2.53 1.46 -7.47
C THR A 150 1.56 2.57 -7.82
N MET A 151 1.92 3.42 -8.79
CA MET A 151 1.05 4.42 -9.40
C MET A 151 1.49 4.58 -10.85
N ASP A 152 0.52 4.63 -11.77
CA ASP A 152 0.84 4.68 -13.20
C ASP A 152 1.77 3.51 -13.61
N ALA A 153 1.46 2.30 -13.13
CA ALA A 153 2.38 1.17 -13.25
C ALA A 153 1.79 0.07 -14.14
N HIS A 154 2.61 -0.53 -15.00
CA HIS A 154 2.17 -1.58 -15.91
C HIS A 154 3.14 -2.76 -15.91
N ASN A 155 2.64 -3.99 -15.83
CA ASN A 155 3.46 -5.20 -15.85
C ASN A 155 4.55 -5.19 -14.76
N ILE A 156 4.12 -5.23 -13.50
CA ILE A 156 5.01 -5.20 -12.32
C ILE A 156 4.99 -6.55 -11.63
N THR A 157 6.16 -7.08 -11.31
CA THR A 157 6.31 -8.30 -10.51
C THR A 157 7.04 -8.02 -9.21
N LEU A 158 6.48 -8.43 -8.07
CA LEU A 158 7.12 -8.41 -6.76
C LEU A 158 7.17 -9.82 -6.18
N LYS A 159 8.36 -10.31 -5.85
CA LYS A 159 8.58 -11.63 -5.26
C LYS A 159 9.40 -11.56 -3.98
N ASN A 160 9.08 -12.42 -3.02
CA ASN A 160 9.87 -12.58 -1.79
C ASN A 160 10.07 -11.25 -1.04
N PHE A 161 8.98 -10.52 -0.80
CA PHE A 161 9.01 -9.24 -0.10
C PHE A 161 8.73 -9.43 1.40
N LEU A 162 9.59 -8.86 2.23
CA LEU A 162 9.39 -8.76 3.67
C LEU A 162 9.11 -7.31 4.07
N TYR A 163 7.95 -7.05 4.63
CA TYR A 163 7.60 -5.77 5.23
C TYR A 163 7.51 -5.88 6.74
N GLN A 164 8.05 -4.89 7.44
CA GLN A 164 7.78 -4.63 8.85
C GLN A 164 7.50 -3.15 9.02
N GLY A 165 6.33 -2.76 9.54
CA GLY A 165 6.02 -1.34 9.70
C GLY A 165 4.64 -1.04 10.26
N GLY A 166 4.26 0.24 10.15
CA GLY A 166 3.05 0.79 10.76
C GLY A 166 1.92 1.11 9.78
N ASP A 167 2.09 0.96 8.47
CA ASP A 167 1.08 1.33 7.47
C ASP A 167 0.89 0.23 6.40
N ASP A 168 0.48 0.57 5.18
CA ASP A 168 0.22 -0.40 4.11
C ASP A 168 1.50 -1.17 3.74
N CYS A 169 1.47 -2.49 3.85
CA CYS A 169 2.57 -3.36 3.41
C CYS A 169 2.81 -3.20 1.91
N VAL A 170 1.73 -3.22 1.15
CA VAL A 170 1.69 -2.93 -0.29
C VAL A 170 0.49 -2.04 -0.53
N ALA A 171 0.64 -1.00 -1.35
CA ALA A 171 -0.48 -0.20 -1.81
C ALA A 171 -0.47 -0.03 -3.35
N ILE A 172 -1.53 -0.50 -3.99
CA ILE A 172 -1.75 -0.36 -5.43
C ILE A 172 -2.58 0.89 -5.68
N LYS A 173 -1.96 1.98 -6.15
CA LYS A 173 -2.59 3.29 -6.38
C LYS A 173 -3.10 3.40 -7.84
N PRO A 174 -3.73 4.52 -8.24
CA PRO A 174 -4.35 4.71 -9.55
C PRO A 174 -3.51 4.31 -10.75
N ARG A 175 -4.19 3.86 -11.81
CA ARG A 175 -3.66 3.55 -13.14
C ARG A 175 -2.57 2.48 -13.10
N SER A 176 -2.86 1.42 -12.35
CA SER A 176 -1.95 0.30 -12.11
C SER A 176 -2.54 -0.98 -12.70
N PHE A 177 -1.82 -1.59 -13.64
CA PHE A 177 -2.31 -2.70 -14.47
C PHE A 177 -1.30 -3.85 -14.52
N ASP A 178 -1.80 -5.08 -14.59
CA ASP A 178 -1.00 -6.29 -14.76
C ASP A 178 0.08 -6.42 -13.67
N ILE A 179 -0.36 -6.55 -12.42
CA ILE A 179 0.53 -6.63 -11.27
C ILE A 179 0.50 -8.03 -10.67
N THR A 180 1.67 -8.64 -10.52
CA THR A 180 1.84 -9.95 -9.88
C THR A 180 2.69 -9.81 -8.63
N ILE A 181 2.16 -10.26 -7.50
CA ILE A 181 2.85 -10.29 -6.22
C ILE A 181 2.81 -11.71 -5.69
N ASP A 182 3.97 -12.29 -5.35
CA ASP A 182 4.05 -13.67 -4.88
C ASP A 182 5.05 -13.84 -3.74
N GLY A 183 4.65 -14.56 -2.69
CA GLY A 183 5.56 -14.95 -1.61
C GLY A 183 5.95 -13.76 -0.72
N ILE A 184 4.98 -13.03 -0.17
CA ILE A 184 5.27 -11.87 0.67
C ILE A 184 4.95 -12.13 2.14
N THR A 185 5.68 -11.48 3.04
CA THR A 185 5.38 -11.46 4.47
C THR A 185 5.21 -10.01 4.93
N CYS A 186 4.06 -9.70 5.50
CA CYS A 186 3.73 -8.40 6.05
C CYS A 186 3.63 -8.51 7.57
N GLU A 187 4.53 -7.85 8.29
CA GLU A 187 4.57 -7.79 9.75
C GLU A 187 4.11 -6.41 10.24
N GLY A 188 2.90 -6.36 10.78
CA GLY A 188 2.29 -5.10 11.20
C GLY A 188 1.72 -4.24 10.08
N GLY A 189 1.11 -3.13 10.49
CA GLY A 189 0.55 -2.11 9.62
C GLY A 189 -0.94 -2.30 9.28
N ASN A 190 -1.33 -1.75 8.14
CA ASN A 190 -2.71 -1.74 7.66
C ASN A 190 -3.00 -2.95 6.73
N GLY A 191 -1.98 -3.68 6.29
CA GLY A 191 -2.12 -4.81 5.37
C GLY A 191 -1.92 -4.38 3.92
N ILE A 192 -2.56 -5.09 2.98
CA ILE A 192 -2.43 -4.81 1.55
C ILE A 192 -3.59 -3.92 1.09
N ALA A 193 -3.29 -2.75 0.55
CA ALA A 193 -4.28 -1.82 0.04
C ALA A 193 -4.38 -1.86 -1.49
N ILE A 194 -5.60 -1.92 -2.00
CA ILE A 194 -5.93 -1.41 -3.33
C ILE A 194 -6.51 -0.01 -3.13
N GLY A 195 -5.67 1.00 -3.36
CA GLY A 195 -6.00 2.41 -3.25
C GLY A 195 -5.23 3.21 -2.18
N SER A 196 -5.75 4.36 -1.75
CA SER A 196 -7.06 4.88 -2.11
C SER A 196 -7.18 5.21 -3.60
N LEU A 197 -8.36 4.99 -4.17
CA LEU A 197 -8.67 5.28 -5.59
C LEU A 197 -9.83 6.25 -5.69
N GLY A 198 -9.84 7.11 -6.70
CA GLY A 198 -10.92 8.07 -6.96
C GLY A 198 -10.77 9.40 -6.22
N GLN A 199 -9.62 9.65 -5.60
CA GLN A 199 -9.35 10.88 -4.86
C GLN A 199 -9.29 12.12 -5.76
N TYR A 200 -8.78 11.95 -6.98
CA TYR A 200 -8.56 13.01 -7.95
C TYR A 200 -9.47 12.82 -9.16
N LEU A 201 -9.85 13.93 -9.81
CA LEU A 201 -10.77 13.98 -10.96
C LEU A 201 -10.11 13.46 -12.26
N GLU A 202 -9.73 12.20 -12.22
CA GLU A 202 -9.06 11.48 -13.30
C GLU A 202 -9.43 9.99 -13.27
N ASP A 203 -8.93 9.22 -14.23
CA ASP A 203 -9.06 7.76 -14.18
C ASP A 203 -8.17 7.19 -13.06
N ASN A 204 -8.77 6.32 -12.26
CA ASN A 204 -8.15 5.68 -11.11
C ASN A 204 -8.23 4.14 -11.22
N SER A 205 -8.27 3.62 -12.45
CA SER A 205 -8.45 2.20 -12.68
C SER A 205 -7.27 1.38 -12.15
N VAL A 206 -7.59 0.20 -11.61
CA VAL A 206 -6.65 -0.84 -11.20
C VAL A 206 -7.19 -2.16 -11.71
N GLU A 207 -6.49 -2.80 -12.64
CA GLU A 207 -6.97 -4.03 -13.26
C GLU A 207 -5.90 -5.10 -13.35
N ASN A 208 -6.32 -6.37 -13.36
CA ASN A 208 -5.45 -7.53 -13.51
C ASN A 208 -4.35 -7.62 -12.43
N VAL A 209 -4.76 -7.64 -11.15
CA VAL A 209 -3.82 -7.81 -10.03
C VAL A 209 -3.93 -9.22 -9.47
N THR A 210 -2.81 -9.93 -9.39
CA THR A 210 -2.71 -11.21 -8.69
C THR A 210 -1.77 -11.08 -7.52
N ILE A 211 -2.25 -11.38 -6.31
CA ILE A 211 -1.45 -11.48 -5.10
C ILE A 211 -1.61 -12.89 -4.56
N ASN A 212 -0.50 -13.62 -4.53
CA ASN A 212 -0.46 -15.02 -4.13
C ASN A 212 0.54 -15.24 -2.99
N ASN A 213 0.29 -16.24 -2.15
CA ASN A 213 1.21 -16.66 -1.09
C ASN A 213 1.60 -15.49 -0.15
N ALA A 214 0.62 -14.85 0.49
CA ALA A 214 0.84 -13.72 1.38
C ALA A 214 0.67 -14.11 2.85
N LYS A 215 1.70 -13.88 3.66
CA LYS A 215 1.66 -14.08 5.12
C LYS A 215 1.46 -12.76 5.84
N MET A 216 0.35 -12.62 6.55
CA MET A 216 -0.06 -11.41 7.25
C MET A 216 0.07 -11.63 8.76
N VAL A 217 0.97 -10.91 9.42
CA VAL A 217 1.34 -11.17 10.83
C VAL A 217 1.13 -9.92 11.67
N ARG A 218 0.42 -10.05 12.79
CA ARG A 218 0.47 -9.08 13.89
C ARG A 218 1.78 -9.27 14.66
N SER A 219 2.72 -8.32 14.52
CA SER A 219 4.06 -8.41 15.12
C SER A 219 4.56 -7.02 15.52
N GLY A 220 4.61 -6.71 16.82
CA GLY A 220 5.02 -5.39 17.34
C GLY A 220 4.03 -4.24 17.06
N PHE A 221 3.41 -4.24 15.88
CA PHE A 221 2.37 -3.35 15.40
C PHE A 221 1.03 -4.10 15.24
N PRO A 222 -0.12 -3.40 15.25
CA PRO A 222 -1.37 -4.01 14.80
C PRO A 222 -1.23 -4.45 13.35
N MET A 223 -1.95 -5.49 12.95
CA MET A 223 -2.17 -5.84 11.55
C MET A 223 -3.67 -5.66 11.28
N ARG A 224 -4.06 -4.49 10.80
CA ARG A 224 -5.47 -4.04 10.86
C ARG A 224 -6.37 -4.78 9.86
N TRP A 225 -5.89 -5.01 8.64
CA TRP A 225 -6.57 -5.85 7.64
C TRP A 225 -5.57 -6.81 7.01
N CYS A 226 -6.05 -7.92 6.43
CA CYS A 226 -5.19 -8.73 5.56
C CYS A 226 -5.04 -8.07 4.18
N VAL A 227 -6.16 -7.69 3.58
CA VAL A 227 -6.23 -6.98 2.30
C VAL A 227 -7.49 -6.15 2.28
N TYR A 228 -7.43 -4.96 1.67
CA TYR A 228 -8.57 -4.09 1.57
C TYR A 228 -8.57 -3.22 0.33
N ILE A 229 -9.76 -2.96 -0.21
CA ILE A 229 -10.00 -2.07 -1.34
C ILE A 229 -10.67 -0.81 -0.81
N LYS A 230 -10.06 0.35 -1.04
CA LYS A 230 -10.56 1.64 -0.57
C LYS A 230 -10.74 2.61 -1.73
N THR A 231 -11.98 2.98 -2.03
CA THR A 231 -12.29 4.02 -3.01
C THR A 231 -12.95 5.22 -2.36
N TRP A 232 -12.69 6.40 -2.93
CA TRP A 232 -13.23 7.67 -2.46
C TRP A 232 -14.69 7.84 -2.84
N MET A 233 -15.37 8.69 -2.07
CA MET A 233 -16.67 9.25 -2.40
C MET A 233 -16.66 9.87 -3.81
N GLY A 234 -17.83 9.93 -4.46
CA GLY A 234 -17.98 10.54 -5.79
C GLY A 234 -18.21 12.04 -5.76
N ASP A 235 -18.57 12.58 -4.60
CA ASP A 235 -18.65 14.02 -4.36
C ASP A 235 -17.30 14.57 -3.92
N LEU A 236 -17.07 15.86 -4.22
CA LEU A 236 -15.92 16.59 -3.71
C LEU A 236 -16.15 16.91 -2.23
N VAL A 237 -15.36 16.28 -1.36
CA VAL A 237 -15.44 16.42 0.09
C VAL A 237 -14.28 17.27 0.63
N PRO A 238 -14.52 18.20 1.57
CA PRO A 238 -13.48 19.07 2.13
C PRO A 238 -12.31 18.29 2.73
N GLN A 239 -11.09 18.78 2.52
CA GLN A 239 -9.87 18.12 2.99
C GLN A 239 -9.00 19.06 3.84
N THR A 240 -8.06 18.47 4.58
CA THR A 240 -7.01 19.20 5.28
C THR A 240 -5.87 19.55 4.33
N SER A 241 -4.91 20.36 4.80
CA SER A 241 -3.77 20.78 3.98
C SER A 241 -2.84 19.63 3.59
N TYR A 242 -2.74 18.57 4.40
CA TYR A 242 -1.73 17.52 4.29
C TYR A 242 -1.63 16.90 2.87
N GLU A 243 -2.72 16.34 2.32
CA GLU A 243 -2.69 15.70 0.99
C GLU A 243 -3.15 16.61 -0.16
N SER A 244 -3.69 17.80 0.15
CA SER A 244 -4.46 18.56 -0.87
C SER A 244 -4.37 20.07 -0.78
N GLU A 245 -3.57 20.63 0.14
CA GLU A 245 -3.55 22.06 0.43
C GLU A 245 -4.96 22.63 0.72
N GLY A 246 -5.83 21.80 1.31
CA GLY A 246 -7.21 22.16 1.65
C GLY A 246 -8.18 22.10 0.46
N GLN A 247 -7.73 21.69 -0.71
CA GLN A 247 -8.60 21.52 -1.87
C GLN A 247 -9.51 20.30 -1.68
N PRO A 248 -10.83 20.41 -1.94
CA PRO A 248 -11.72 19.26 -1.92
C PRO A 248 -11.23 18.11 -2.82
N ARG A 249 -11.49 16.89 -2.40
CA ARG A 249 -11.09 15.65 -3.10
C ARG A 249 -12.27 14.68 -3.20
N GLY A 250 -12.14 13.67 -4.06
CA GLY A 250 -13.22 12.76 -4.43
C GLY A 250 -13.68 12.97 -5.87
N GLY A 251 -14.61 12.15 -6.32
CA GLY A 251 -15.20 12.26 -7.65
C GLY A 251 -14.36 11.77 -8.81
N GLY A 252 -13.19 11.18 -8.54
CA GLY A 252 -12.47 10.36 -9.51
C GLY A 252 -13.27 9.12 -9.90
N TRP A 253 -12.97 8.59 -11.08
CA TRP A 253 -13.70 7.46 -11.68
C TRP A 253 -12.72 6.38 -12.14
N GLY A 254 -13.24 5.23 -12.51
CA GLY A 254 -12.43 4.12 -13.00
C GLY A 254 -12.97 2.77 -12.55
N LYS A 255 -12.18 1.73 -12.77
CA LYS A 255 -12.55 0.34 -12.49
C LYS A 255 -11.52 -0.33 -11.61
N VAL A 256 -11.98 -1.08 -10.61
CA VAL A 256 -11.17 -2.04 -9.87
C VAL A 256 -11.63 -3.41 -10.31
N ARG A 257 -10.88 -4.07 -11.21
CA ARG A 257 -11.40 -5.26 -11.89
C ARG A 257 -10.38 -6.36 -12.11
N ASN A 258 -10.84 -7.61 -11.97
CA ASN A 258 -10.03 -8.80 -12.19
C ASN A 258 -8.85 -8.86 -11.20
N LEU A 259 -9.20 -8.91 -9.91
CA LEU A 259 -8.23 -9.03 -8.82
C LEU A 259 -8.32 -10.44 -8.22
N LEU A 260 -7.18 -11.11 -8.08
CA LEU A 260 -7.06 -12.40 -7.42
C LEU A 260 -6.16 -12.29 -6.21
N PHE A 261 -6.72 -12.54 -5.02
CA PHE A 261 -6.00 -12.73 -3.79
C PHE A 261 -6.05 -14.21 -3.42
N SER A 262 -4.91 -14.89 -3.42
CA SER A 262 -4.86 -16.33 -3.15
C SER A 262 -3.80 -16.76 -2.13
N ASN A 263 -4.10 -17.81 -1.37
CA ASN A 263 -3.19 -18.48 -0.45
C ASN A 263 -2.62 -17.53 0.62
N PHE A 264 -3.52 -16.86 1.35
CA PHE A 264 -3.15 -15.98 2.45
C PHE A 264 -3.07 -16.76 3.77
N GLU A 265 -1.99 -16.59 4.52
CA GLU A 265 -1.82 -17.06 5.90
C GLU A 265 -1.98 -15.88 6.85
N LEU A 266 -2.96 -15.94 7.75
CA LEU A 266 -3.26 -14.88 8.71
C LEU A 266 -2.79 -15.28 10.11
N VAL A 267 -2.04 -14.41 10.78
CA VAL A 267 -1.54 -14.64 12.14
C VAL A 267 -1.92 -13.45 13.02
N GLY A 268 -3.03 -13.58 13.74
CA GLY A 268 -3.51 -12.54 14.66
C GLY A 268 -3.96 -11.24 13.97
N VAL A 269 -4.34 -11.31 12.69
CA VAL A 269 -4.85 -10.15 11.93
C VAL A 269 -6.15 -9.66 12.54
N GLU A 270 -6.39 -8.35 12.60
CA GLU A 270 -7.64 -7.85 13.17
C GLU A 270 -8.81 -8.16 12.24
N ARG A 271 -8.76 -7.72 10.98
CA ARG A 271 -9.89 -7.88 10.04
C ARG A 271 -9.52 -8.72 8.83
N GLY A 272 -10.49 -9.53 8.38
CA GLY A 272 -10.42 -10.20 7.08
C GLY A 272 -10.50 -9.21 5.90
N PRO A 273 -10.73 -9.70 4.67
CA PRO A 273 -10.84 -8.84 3.50
C PRO A 273 -11.93 -7.77 3.66
N TYR A 274 -11.63 -6.54 3.22
CA TYR A 274 -12.51 -5.38 3.38
C TYR A 274 -12.63 -4.57 2.10
N ILE A 275 -13.83 -4.11 1.77
CA ILE A 275 -14.08 -3.23 0.61
C ILE A 275 -14.91 -2.04 1.08
N THR A 276 -14.47 -0.83 0.75
CA THR A 276 -15.20 0.41 1.01
C THR A 276 -15.17 1.34 -0.19
N GLN A 277 -16.28 2.05 -0.39
CA GLN A 277 -16.41 3.11 -1.37
C GLN A 277 -16.64 4.50 -0.75
N ASP A 278 -16.40 4.61 0.56
CA ASP A 278 -16.79 5.78 1.34
C ASP A 278 -15.60 6.60 1.86
N ASN A 279 -14.43 6.50 1.22
CA ASN A 279 -13.23 7.11 1.76
C ASN A 279 -13.23 8.65 1.58
N GLY A 280 -12.67 9.35 2.56
CA GLY A 280 -12.46 10.81 2.52
C GLY A 280 -13.65 11.70 2.91
N GLY A 281 -14.85 11.15 3.08
CA GLY A 281 -16.08 11.92 3.35
C GLY A 281 -16.73 11.66 4.71
N ASN A 282 -17.82 12.38 5.00
CA ASN A 282 -18.67 12.16 6.17
C ASN A 282 -19.79 11.14 5.84
N ALA A 283 -20.70 10.90 6.78
CA ALA A 283 -21.81 9.96 6.58
C ALA A 283 -22.81 10.39 5.47
N GLU A 284 -22.80 11.64 5.03
CA GLU A 284 -23.78 12.21 4.10
C GLU A 284 -23.50 11.85 2.64
N ASN A 285 -22.23 11.66 2.27
CA ASN A 285 -21.83 11.35 0.89
C ASN A 285 -21.64 9.85 0.63
N LYS A 286 -22.00 8.98 1.57
CA LYS A 286 -21.83 7.52 1.44
C LYS A 286 -22.53 6.98 0.20
N GLY A 287 -21.91 6.02 -0.46
CA GLY A 287 -22.43 5.38 -1.66
C GLY A 287 -22.36 6.24 -2.93
N THR A 288 -21.73 7.42 -2.89
CA THR A 288 -21.63 8.30 -4.08
C THR A 288 -20.49 7.92 -5.03
N SER A 289 -19.59 7.02 -4.62
CA SER A 289 -18.39 6.68 -5.38
C SER A 289 -18.65 6.41 -6.86
N LYS A 290 -17.77 6.94 -7.71
CA LYS A 290 -17.83 6.74 -9.17
C LYS A 290 -16.95 5.58 -9.64
N MET A 291 -16.34 4.84 -8.71
CA MET A 291 -15.54 3.65 -9.01
C MET A 291 -16.44 2.42 -9.18
N GLU A 292 -16.18 1.64 -10.23
CA GLU A 292 -16.75 0.30 -10.40
C GLU A 292 -15.82 -0.73 -9.76
N ILE A 293 -16.34 -1.75 -9.07
CA ILE A 293 -15.54 -2.81 -8.46
C ILE A 293 -16.09 -4.17 -8.90
N SER A 294 -15.40 -4.90 -9.76
CA SER A 294 -15.88 -6.17 -10.31
C SER A 294 -14.81 -7.24 -10.34
N ASP A 295 -15.21 -8.51 -10.44
CA ASP A 295 -14.31 -9.65 -10.58
C ASP A 295 -13.19 -9.75 -9.52
N ILE A 296 -13.54 -9.58 -8.24
CA ILE A 296 -12.62 -9.70 -7.12
C ILE A 296 -12.72 -11.10 -6.53
N THR A 297 -11.60 -11.82 -6.47
CA THR A 297 -11.55 -13.19 -5.98
C THR A 297 -10.66 -13.31 -4.76
N PHE A 298 -11.21 -13.82 -3.65
CA PHE A 298 -10.46 -14.23 -2.47
C PHE A 298 -10.47 -15.77 -2.38
N ARG A 299 -9.29 -16.39 -2.31
CA ARG A 299 -9.14 -17.86 -2.38
C ARG A 299 -8.10 -18.37 -1.39
N GLY A 300 -8.42 -19.41 -0.62
CA GLY A 300 -7.40 -20.08 0.21
C GLY A 300 -6.83 -19.22 1.34
N PHE A 301 -7.67 -18.40 1.98
CA PHE A 301 -7.30 -17.68 3.21
C PHE A 301 -7.40 -18.62 4.40
N THR A 302 -6.35 -18.70 5.21
CA THR A 302 -6.25 -19.58 6.39
C THR A 302 -5.60 -18.85 7.56
N GLY A 303 -5.77 -19.35 8.80
CA GLY A 303 -5.10 -18.81 9.99
C GLY A 303 -6.03 -18.19 11.03
N THR A 304 -5.55 -17.20 11.78
CA THR A 304 -6.21 -16.64 12.97
C THR A 304 -6.44 -15.13 12.86
N LEU A 305 -7.60 -14.69 13.38
CA LEU A 305 -7.86 -13.29 13.66
C LEU A 305 -7.58 -12.95 15.13
N SER A 306 -7.31 -11.67 15.42
CA SER A 306 -7.15 -11.14 16.77
C SER A 306 -8.48 -11.19 17.56
N SER A 307 -8.41 -11.59 18.83
CA SER A 307 -9.57 -11.62 19.76
C SER A 307 -9.93 -10.26 20.36
N THR A 308 -9.14 -9.20 20.09
CA THR A 308 -9.32 -7.85 20.64
C THR A 308 -10.37 -7.00 19.93
N ILE A 309 -11.16 -7.59 19.03
CA ILE A 309 -12.27 -6.91 18.38
C ILE A 309 -13.50 -6.99 19.29
N ALA A 310 -14.16 -5.85 19.50
CA ALA A 310 -15.38 -5.76 20.30
C ALA A 310 -16.44 -6.79 19.84
N PRO A 311 -17.22 -7.39 20.78
CA PRO A 311 -18.29 -8.31 20.44
C PRO A 311 -19.28 -7.64 19.47
N GLY A 312 -19.39 -8.17 18.25
CA GLY A 312 -20.24 -7.60 17.18
C GLY A 312 -19.50 -7.18 15.91
N TYR A 313 -18.16 -7.08 15.95
CA TYR A 313 -17.31 -6.83 14.78
C TYR A 313 -16.54 -8.08 14.32
N TYR A 314 -17.01 -9.28 14.70
CA TYR A 314 -16.48 -10.55 14.18
C TYR A 314 -16.87 -10.73 12.71
N GLN A 315 -16.27 -9.95 11.82
CA GLN A 315 -16.37 -10.17 10.39
C GLN A 315 -15.33 -11.24 10.01
N ALA A 316 -15.69 -12.50 10.31
CA ALA A 316 -15.24 -13.63 9.50
C ALA A 316 -15.93 -13.64 8.11
N ALA A 317 -16.83 -12.68 7.88
CA ALA A 317 -17.42 -12.32 6.61
C ALA A 317 -16.62 -11.18 5.97
N ILE A 318 -16.52 -11.16 4.64
CA ILE A 318 -16.06 -9.97 3.93
C ILE A 318 -16.91 -8.78 4.37
N GLY A 319 -16.26 -7.75 4.91
CA GLY A 319 -16.90 -6.47 5.16
C GLY A 319 -16.92 -5.67 3.86
N ALA A 320 -17.98 -5.79 3.08
CA ALA A 320 -18.27 -4.85 2.01
C ALA A 320 -19.28 -3.83 2.56
N VAL A 321 -18.86 -2.57 2.71
CA VAL A 321 -19.79 -1.46 2.95
C VAL A 321 -19.98 -0.77 1.61
N CYS A 322 -21.05 -1.15 0.91
CA CYS A 322 -21.41 -0.61 -0.39
C CYS A 322 -22.91 -0.28 -0.35
N ASP A 323 -23.25 0.90 0.18
CA ASP A 323 -24.66 1.30 0.43
C ASP A 323 -25.42 1.70 -0.86
N ALA A 324 -24.76 1.69 -2.03
CA ALA A 324 -25.32 2.10 -3.33
C ALA A 324 -25.99 0.96 -4.13
N TYR A 325 -26.04 -0.27 -3.60
CA TYR A 325 -26.40 -1.46 -4.37
C TYR A 325 -27.62 -2.23 -3.84
N ASP A 326 -28.34 -2.87 -4.76
CA ASP A 326 -29.34 -3.90 -4.44
C ASP A 326 -28.59 -5.15 -3.93
N PRO A 327 -28.84 -5.62 -2.70
CA PRO A 327 -28.20 -6.81 -2.15
C PRO A 327 -28.38 -8.08 -3.01
N SER A 328 -29.35 -8.11 -3.93
CA SER A 328 -29.60 -9.23 -4.86
C SER A 328 -28.57 -9.35 -6.00
N GLU A 329 -27.75 -8.32 -6.25
CA GLU A 329 -26.72 -8.31 -7.30
C GLU A 329 -25.33 -8.77 -6.79
N ILE A 330 -25.17 -8.96 -5.48
CA ILE A 330 -23.99 -9.62 -4.91
C ILE A 330 -24.14 -11.13 -5.16
N SER A 331 -23.63 -11.60 -6.29
CA SER A 331 -23.44 -13.04 -6.53
C SER A 331 -22.24 -13.54 -5.70
N THR A 332 -22.40 -13.67 -4.38
CA THR A 332 -21.59 -14.64 -3.67
C THR A 332 -21.98 -16.01 -4.21
N ARG A 333 -21.06 -16.75 -4.83
CA ARG A 333 -21.23 -18.18 -5.06
C ARG A 333 -20.51 -18.92 -3.94
N PRO A 334 -21.11 -19.09 -2.75
CA PRO A 334 -20.61 -20.09 -1.83
C PRO A 334 -20.89 -21.45 -2.48
N GLU A 335 -19.86 -22.23 -2.80
CA GLU A 335 -20.07 -23.61 -3.24
C GLU A 335 -20.70 -24.49 -2.15
N HIS A 336 -20.81 -24.03 -0.90
CA HIS A 336 -21.65 -24.66 0.12
C HIS A 336 -22.24 -23.64 1.11
N SER A 337 -23.55 -23.71 1.30
CA SER A 337 -24.32 -22.92 2.28
C SER A 337 -24.11 -23.41 3.70
N ALA A 338 -23.82 -22.51 4.66
CA ALA A 338 -24.17 -22.72 6.06
C ALA A 338 -24.41 -21.38 6.78
N PRO A 339 -25.45 -21.29 7.64
CA PRO A 339 -25.76 -20.10 8.44
C PRO A 339 -24.86 -20.04 9.69
N PHE A 340 -24.54 -18.83 10.16
CA PHE A 340 -23.84 -18.55 11.42
C PHE A 340 -24.58 -19.15 12.64
N PRO A 341 -23.94 -19.42 13.82
CA PRO A 341 -22.61 -18.99 14.29
C PRO A 341 -21.71 -20.13 14.86
N ILE A 342 -20.42 -19.88 15.15
CA ILE A 342 -19.55 -20.47 16.21
C ILE A 342 -18.12 -19.88 16.09
N PRO A 343 -17.36 -19.68 17.20
CA PRO A 343 -16.16 -18.85 17.25
C PRO A 343 -14.87 -19.60 16.92
N SER A 344 -13.86 -18.82 16.51
CA SER A 344 -12.45 -19.18 16.30
C SER A 344 -12.17 -20.28 15.25
N ILE A 345 -11.27 -19.95 14.31
CA ILE A 345 -10.82 -20.73 13.13
C ILE A 345 -11.62 -20.41 11.86
N PHE A 346 -11.00 -19.67 10.93
CA PHE A 346 -11.40 -19.63 9.53
C PHE A 346 -11.23 -21.04 8.95
N LYS A 347 -12.28 -21.87 8.96
CA LYS A 347 -12.34 -23.04 8.08
C LYS A 347 -12.65 -22.54 6.67
N GLY A 348 -11.69 -22.75 5.78
CA GLY A 348 -11.53 -22.12 4.47
C GLY A 348 -12.80 -21.92 3.65
N TYR A 349 -12.94 -20.72 3.11
CA TYR A 349 -13.77 -20.47 1.92
C TYR A 349 -12.97 -20.97 0.71
N PRO A 350 -13.39 -22.05 0.01
CA PRO A 350 -12.60 -22.61 -1.08
C PRO A 350 -12.42 -21.60 -2.22
N ARG A 351 -13.44 -20.76 -2.50
CA ARG A 351 -13.40 -19.61 -3.43
C ARG A 351 -14.52 -18.62 -3.08
N LEU A 352 -14.25 -17.32 -3.09
CA LEU A 352 -15.26 -16.26 -3.02
C LEU A 352 -14.99 -15.27 -4.16
N HIS A 353 -15.97 -15.12 -5.05
CA HIS A 353 -15.94 -14.17 -6.15
C HIS A 353 -16.97 -13.07 -5.88
N ILE A 354 -16.55 -11.82 -6.03
CA ILE A 354 -17.36 -10.61 -5.80
C ILE A 354 -17.37 -9.81 -7.09
N SER A 355 -18.56 -9.53 -7.61
CA SER A 355 -18.80 -8.53 -8.64
C SER A 355 -19.79 -7.52 -8.08
N ILE A 356 -19.43 -6.24 -8.11
CA ILE A 356 -20.27 -5.11 -7.70
C ILE A 356 -20.48 -4.24 -8.94
N GLN A 357 -21.66 -4.32 -9.54
CA GLN A 357 -21.99 -3.66 -10.82
C GLN A 357 -22.73 -2.35 -10.57
N LYS A 358 -22.29 -1.22 -11.16
CA LYS A 358 -22.89 0.11 -10.99
C LYS A 358 -24.39 0.14 -11.34
N LYS A 359 -25.22 0.76 -10.48
CA LYS A 359 -26.62 1.06 -10.80
C LYS A 359 -26.65 2.15 -11.88
N THR A 360 -27.18 1.82 -13.06
CA THR A 360 -27.29 2.71 -14.23
C THR A 360 -28.19 3.90 -13.99
#